data_AF-A0A7C7RWB5-F1
#
_entry.id   AF-A0A7C7RWB5-F1
#
_cell.length_a   1.000
_cell.length_b   1.000
_cell.length_c   1.000
_cell.angle_alpha   90.00
_cell.angle_beta   90.00
_cell.angle_gamma   90.00
#
_symmetry.space_group_name_H-M   'P 1'
#
loop_
_entity.id
_entity.type
_entity.pdbx_description
1 polymer ?
#
loop_
_entity_poly.entity_id
_entity_poly.type
_entity_poly.pdbx_seq_one_letter_code
_entity_poly.pdbx_strand_id
1 'polypeptide(L)'
;MSVRAVKLLLPLLIFSLACGLVVPVSPPTPTFDSAMETSTGEARAPAKTKIPPTSTPNILATQLKSDAGTATAIAAYTATPSPSATPKIEPEDLVEEVSLIPPPAVSPGKSYRLQNEILIGAYGIRYWRHTDSVTGTDDIVIIEKTGVTSVKIESASAIVTLIDDDINKDGIPDIIVETYSGGAHCCFTTQVYSLGEEPILILKTPESNVIGEFEDIDDDGIYEFITADDTFAYIYCPFVSSPFVKVIMAYDAQERRYLPASPKFSEEYAQNIKDDTYNAERVFRANASENGEWDETTKCSILPLMLDYIYIGDIETARAELDRLYEFDDKERFWNEVMLTVQDSPLYIEIDE
;
A
#
# COMPACT_ATOMS: atom_id res chain seq x y z
N MET A 1 20.72 27.17 -75.98
CA MET A 1 20.51 26.20 -74.89
C MET A 1 19.05 26.26 -74.49
N SER A 2 18.29 25.22 -74.85
CA SER A 2 16.83 25.14 -74.71
C SER A 2 16.49 24.45 -73.40
N VAL A 3 15.77 25.12 -72.50
CA VAL A 3 15.32 24.56 -71.22
C VAL A 3 13.83 24.24 -71.35
N ARG A 4 13.51 22.94 -71.37
CA ARG A 4 12.15 22.40 -71.31
C ARG A 4 11.64 22.48 -69.88
N ALA A 5 10.53 23.20 -69.66
CA ALA A 5 9.77 23.16 -68.42
C ALA A 5 8.84 21.94 -68.42
N VAL A 6 9.02 21.05 -67.44
CA VAL A 6 8.14 19.90 -67.18
C VAL A 6 7.06 20.36 -66.20
N LYS A 7 5.79 20.28 -66.63
CA LYS A 7 4.62 20.47 -65.76
C LYS A 7 4.29 19.13 -65.08
N LEU A 8 4.43 19.08 -63.76
CA LEU A 8 3.96 17.98 -62.92
C LEU A 8 2.51 18.27 -62.49
N LEU A 9 1.57 17.43 -62.91
CA LEU A 9 0.17 17.43 -62.47
C LEU A 9 0.04 16.56 -61.22
N LEU A 10 -0.37 17.15 -60.11
CA LEU A 10 -0.66 16.47 -58.84
C LEU A 10 -2.18 16.18 -58.76
N PRO A 11 -2.64 14.95 -58.50
CA PRO A 11 -4.05 14.67 -58.32
C PRO A 11 -4.49 14.95 -56.88
N LEU A 12 -5.53 15.77 -56.72
CA LEU A 12 -6.27 15.97 -55.47
C LEU A 12 -7.05 14.68 -55.14
N LEU A 13 -6.71 14.02 -54.02
CA LEU A 13 -7.53 12.98 -53.42
C LEU A 13 -8.42 13.60 -52.34
N ILE A 14 -9.73 13.57 -52.58
CA ILE A 14 -10.78 13.99 -51.65
C ILE A 14 -11.14 12.77 -50.81
N PHE A 15 -10.77 12.77 -49.52
CA PHE A 15 -11.27 11.81 -48.54
C PHE A 15 -12.52 12.39 -47.86
N SER A 16 -13.67 11.76 -48.10
CA SER A 16 -14.92 12.02 -47.41
C SER A 16 -14.92 11.32 -46.05
N LEU A 17 -14.97 12.08 -44.95
CA LEU A 17 -15.30 11.58 -43.62
C LEU A 17 -16.80 11.22 -43.57
N ALA A 18 -17.10 9.94 -43.40
CA ALA A 18 -18.42 9.48 -42.98
C ALA A 18 -18.35 9.07 -41.50
N CYS A 19 -19.01 9.84 -40.63
CA CYS A 19 -19.25 9.47 -39.24
C CYS A 19 -20.22 8.28 -39.19
N GLY A 20 -19.72 7.10 -38.81
CA GLY A 20 -20.52 5.95 -38.40
C GLY A 20 -20.59 5.89 -36.88
N LEU A 21 -21.78 6.13 -36.33
CA LEU A 21 -22.12 5.86 -34.93
C LEU A 21 -22.09 4.35 -34.69
N VAL A 22 -21.10 3.86 -33.94
CA VAL A 22 -21.11 2.50 -33.39
C VAL A 22 -21.73 2.61 -31.99
N VAL A 23 -22.92 2.04 -31.83
CA VAL A 23 -23.54 1.84 -30.51
C VAL A 23 -22.95 0.56 -29.93
N PRO A 24 -22.44 0.55 -28.69
CA PRO A 24 -21.99 -0.69 -28.06
C PRO A 24 -23.19 -1.60 -27.76
N VAL A 25 -23.13 -2.84 -28.26
CA VAL A 25 -24.07 -3.91 -27.92
C VAL A 25 -23.59 -4.54 -26.62
N SER A 26 -24.35 -4.40 -25.54
CA SER A 26 -24.08 -5.11 -24.29
C SER A 26 -24.22 -6.63 -24.49
N PRO A 27 -23.27 -7.46 -24.03
CA PRO A 27 -23.45 -8.90 -24.02
C PRO A 27 -24.57 -9.31 -23.05
N PRO A 28 -25.30 -10.41 -23.33
CA PRO A 28 -26.36 -10.89 -22.45
C PRO A 28 -25.78 -11.39 -21.11
N THR A 29 -26.43 -10.98 -20.02
CA THR A 29 -26.21 -11.49 -18.66
C THR A 29 -26.36 -13.02 -18.63
N PRO A 30 -25.41 -13.78 -18.07
CA PRO A 30 -25.60 -15.20 -17.87
C PRO A 30 -26.68 -15.45 -16.80
N THR A 31 -27.74 -16.14 -17.20
CA THR A 31 -28.77 -16.67 -16.32
C THR A 31 -28.20 -17.85 -15.56
N PHE A 32 -28.02 -17.74 -14.24
CA PHE A 32 -27.75 -18.89 -13.39
C PHE A 32 -29.06 -19.64 -13.14
N ASP A 33 -29.21 -20.80 -13.78
CA ASP A 33 -30.27 -21.75 -13.44
C ASP A 33 -30.02 -22.33 -12.05
N SER A 34 -31.01 -22.16 -11.16
CA SER A 34 -31.07 -22.85 -9.89
C SER A 34 -31.45 -24.31 -10.12
N ALA A 35 -30.52 -25.23 -9.85
CA ALA A 35 -30.84 -26.63 -9.61
C ALA A 35 -30.16 -27.08 -8.31
N MET A 36 -30.90 -26.92 -7.20
CA MET A 36 -30.75 -27.80 -6.04
C MET A 36 -31.17 -29.20 -6.45
N GLU A 37 -30.26 -30.17 -6.38
CA GLU A 37 -30.63 -31.55 -6.08
C GLU A 37 -29.96 -32.00 -4.79
N THR A 38 -30.81 -32.25 -3.81
CA THR A 38 -30.51 -32.96 -2.57
C THR A 38 -30.12 -34.40 -2.86
N SER A 39 -28.91 -34.80 -2.44
CA SER A 39 -28.56 -36.20 -2.28
C SER A 39 -28.16 -36.46 -0.82
N THR A 40 -29.04 -37.17 -0.13
CA THR A 40 -28.83 -37.79 1.18
C THR A 40 -27.85 -38.95 1.04
N GLY A 41 -26.66 -38.82 1.64
CA GLY A 41 -25.66 -39.87 1.75
C GLY A 41 -25.07 -39.90 3.15
N GLU A 42 -25.55 -40.84 3.95
CA GLU A 42 -25.18 -41.12 5.33
C GLU A 42 -23.88 -41.95 5.37
N ALA A 43 -22.76 -41.42 5.86
CA ALA A 43 -21.67 -42.22 6.44
C ALA A 43 -20.59 -41.40 7.19
N ARG A 44 -20.61 -41.57 8.52
CA ARG A 44 -19.47 -41.82 9.43
C ARG A 44 -18.38 -40.75 9.62
N ALA A 45 -18.50 -40.05 10.74
CA ALA A 45 -17.51 -39.18 11.36
C ALA A 45 -16.18 -39.87 11.73
N PRO A 46 -15.08 -39.10 11.75
CA PRO A 46 -14.08 -39.22 12.80
C PRO A 46 -13.81 -37.91 13.55
N ALA A 47 -13.62 -38.09 14.86
CA ALA A 47 -12.81 -37.33 15.81
C ALA A 47 -12.78 -35.79 15.78
N LYS A 48 -13.38 -35.22 16.84
CA LYS A 48 -13.17 -33.85 17.33
C LYS A 48 -11.68 -33.60 17.62
N THR A 49 -11.09 -32.61 16.95
CA THR A 49 -9.89 -31.92 17.42
C THR A 49 -10.27 -30.47 17.70
N LYS A 50 -10.13 -30.08 18.98
CA LYS A 50 -10.36 -28.71 19.47
C LYS A 50 -9.38 -27.75 18.79
N ILE A 51 -9.91 -26.74 18.11
CA ILE A 51 -9.16 -25.56 17.69
C ILE A 51 -9.26 -24.54 18.86
N PRO A 52 -8.15 -24.04 19.41
CA PRO A 52 -8.18 -22.95 20.39
C PRO A 52 -8.38 -21.60 19.68
N PRO A 53 -9.08 -20.63 20.30
CA PRO A 53 -9.21 -19.28 19.78
C PRO A 53 -7.96 -18.44 20.12
N THR A 54 -7.36 -17.81 19.12
CA THR A 54 -6.28 -16.82 19.28
C THR A 54 -6.86 -15.45 18.91
N SER A 55 -7.49 -14.78 19.87
CA SER A 55 -6.98 -13.64 20.65
C SER A 55 -6.79 -12.35 19.85
N THR A 56 -7.88 -11.57 19.82
CA THR A 56 -7.91 -10.10 19.66
C THR A 56 -7.00 -9.43 20.69
N PRO A 57 -6.14 -8.46 20.33
CA PRO A 57 -5.40 -7.67 21.31
C PRO A 57 -6.33 -6.68 22.01
N ASN A 58 -6.46 -6.82 23.32
CA ASN A 58 -7.22 -5.93 24.18
C ASN A 58 -6.28 -4.88 24.78
N ILE A 59 -6.67 -3.61 24.67
CA ILE A 59 -6.02 -2.42 25.21
C ILE A 59 -6.30 -2.34 26.71
N LEU A 60 -5.27 -2.41 27.56
CA LEU A 60 -5.11 -1.50 28.72
C LEU A 60 -3.83 -1.73 29.54
N ALA A 61 -3.30 -0.59 30.00
CA ALA A 61 -2.60 -0.34 31.26
C ALA A 61 -1.07 -0.53 31.33
N THR A 62 -0.35 0.58 31.46
CA THR A 62 0.63 0.74 32.53
C THR A 62 0.65 2.21 32.99
N GLN A 63 0.50 2.40 34.29
CA GLN A 63 0.56 3.68 35.00
C GLN A 63 1.73 3.61 36.00
N LEU A 64 2.38 4.76 36.23
CA LEU A 64 3.24 5.15 37.36
C LEU A 64 4.73 4.73 37.33
N LYS A 65 5.60 5.75 37.24
CA LYS A 65 6.40 6.19 38.40
C LYS A 65 7.00 7.58 38.19
N SER A 66 6.62 8.50 39.07
CA SER A 66 7.24 9.79 39.31
C SER A 66 8.34 9.64 40.35
N ASP A 67 9.57 10.03 40.04
CA ASP A 67 10.63 10.21 41.04
C ASP A 67 11.00 11.69 41.15
N ALA A 68 10.81 12.21 42.36
CA ALA A 68 11.11 13.57 42.77
C ALA A 68 12.58 13.68 43.18
N GLY A 69 13.35 14.48 42.44
CA GLY A 69 14.70 14.90 42.81
C GLY A 69 14.68 16.27 43.49
N THR A 70 14.89 16.28 44.80
CA THR A 70 15.04 17.50 45.60
C THR A 70 16.46 18.06 45.40
N ALA A 71 16.58 19.31 44.95
CA ALA A 71 17.84 20.05 45.01
C ALA A 71 17.60 21.42 45.67
N THR A 72 18.14 21.55 46.87
CA THR A 72 18.21 22.77 47.67
C THR A 72 19.29 23.69 47.12
N ALA A 73 18.95 24.95 46.82
CA ALA A 73 19.91 26.04 46.69
C ALA A 73 19.42 27.24 47.51
N ILE A 74 20.17 27.59 48.55
CA ILE A 74 20.03 28.80 49.35
C ILE A 74 21.05 29.82 48.84
N ALA A 75 20.60 31.01 48.41
CA ALA A 75 21.28 32.31 48.42
C ALA A 75 20.50 33.26 47.51
N ALA A 76 20.30 34.55 47.75
CA ALA A 76 20.53 35.47 48.86
C ALA A 76 19.63 36.68 48.53
N TYR A 77 19.01 37.28 49.55
CA TYR A 77 18.26 38.52 49.38
C TYR A 77 19.23 39.67 49.09
N THR A 78 19.10 40.33 47.93
CA THR A 78 19.48 41.75 47.82
C THR A 78 18.76 42.48 46.69
N ALA A 79 18.24 43.65 47.06
CA ALA A 79 17.83 44.82 46.28
C ALA A 79 16.55 44.76 45.42
N THR A 80 15.61 45.61 45.82
CA THR A 80 14.44 46.10 45.08
C THR A 80 14.85 46.76 43.75
N PRO A 81 14.21 46.45 42.61
CA PRO A 81 14.39 47.24 41.41
C PRO A 81 13.54 48.53 41.47
N SER A 82 14.16 49.62 41.04
CA SER A 82 13.56 50.94 40.80
C SER A 82 12.58 50.87 39.60
N PRO A 83 11.49 51.66 39.55
CA PRO A 83 10.53 51.58 38.46
C PRO A 83 11.12 52.23 37.21
N SER A 84 11.46 51.44 36.19
CA SER A 84 11.97 51.96 34.93
C SER A 84 11.31 51.29 33.75
N ALA A 85 10.62 52.14 32.98
CA ALA A 85 10.19 52.01 31.60
C ALA A 85 9.26 50.82 31.23
N THR A 86 8.03 51.15 30.85
CA THR A 86 7.19 50.31 30.01
C THR A 86 7.97 49.93 28.75
N PRO A 87 8.18 48.64 28.45
CA PRO A 87 8.84 48.22 27.22
C PRO A 87 8.01 48.69 26.03
N LYS A 88 8.66 49.37 25.08
CA LYS A 88 8.06 49.73 23.81
C LYS A 88 8.10 48.46 22.96
N ILE A 89 6.98 47.75 22.87
CA ILE A 89 6.82 46.60 21.97
C ILE A 89 6.95 47.14 20.54
N GLU A 90 8.04 46.81 19.85
CA GLU A 90 8.14 47.09 18.42
C GLU A 90 7.24 46.08 17.68
N PRO A 91 6.55 46.48 16.59
CA PRO A 91 5.66 45.57 15.87
C PRO A 91 6.36 44.34 15.27
N GLU A 92 7.70 44.31 15.28
CA GLU A 92 8.55 43.20 14.86
C GLU A 92 8.75 42.14 15.97
N ASP A 93 8.46 42.46 17.24
CA ASP A 93 8.52 41.51 18.38
C ASP A 93 7.22 40.69 18.54
N LEU A 94 6.21 40.90 17.68
CA LEU A 94 5.04 40.04 17.58
C LEU A 94 5.37 38.81 16.73
N VAL A 95 6.26 37.97 17.23
CA VAL A 95 6.38 36.61 16.71
C VAL A 95 5.05 35.93 17.03
N GLU A 96 4.27 35.57 16.00
CA GLU A 96 3.08 34.75 16.18
C GLU A 96 3.49 33.53 17.00
N GLU A 97 2.99 33.44 18.23
CA GLU A 97 3.17 32.30 19.09
C GLU A 97 2.52 31.12 18.36
N VAL A 98 3.33 30.24 17.76
CA VAL A 98 2.85 29.08 17.02
C VAL A 98 1.97 28.30 17.97
N SER A 99 0.66 28.31 17.71
CA SER A 99 -0.30 27.57 18.52
C SER A 99 0.08 26.09 18.46
N LEU A 100 0.69 25.60 19.53
CA LEU A 100 1.01 24.19 19.70
C LEU A 100 -0.25 23.33 19.87
N ILE A 101 -1.41 23.97 20.03
CA ILE A 101 -2.70 23.29 20.12
C ILE A 101 -3.31 23.22 18.72
N PRO A 102 -3.66 22.01 18.23
CA PRO A 102 -4.38 21.87 16.97
C PRO A 102 -5.75 22.58 17.03
N PRO A 103 -6.33 22.95 15.87
CA PRO A 103 -7.67 23.55 15.85
C PRO A 103 -8.67 22.61 16.51
N PRO A 104 -9.72 23.09 17.19
CA PRO A 104 -10.72 22.22 17.83
C PRO A 104 -11.32 21.21 16.84
N ALA A 105 -11.63 20.00 17.29
CA ALA A 105 -12.29 18.99 16.47
C ALA A 105 -13.67 19.48 16.01
N VAL A 106 -13.79 19.84 14.73
CA VAL A 106 -15.06 20.22 14.10
C VAL A 106 -15.55 19.05 13.26
N SER A 107 -16.79 18.62 13.50
CA SER A 107 -17.36 17.52 12.73
C SER A 107 -17.47 17.89 11.24
N PRO A 108 -17.03 17.01 10.32
CA PRO A 108 -17.13 17.24 8.88
C PRO A 108 -18.57 17.09 8.35
N GLY A 109 -19.52 16.66 9.20
CA GLY A 109 -20.93 16.59 8.85
C GLY A 109 -21.80 15.99 9.94
N LYS A 110 -23.12 16.13 9.82
CA LYS A 110 -24.08 15.60 10.81
C LYS A 110 -24.03 14.08 10.95
N SER A 111 -23.63 13.38 9.90
CA SER A 111 -23.50 11.91 9.84
C SER A 111 -22.14 11.40 10.30
N TYR A 112 -21.26 12.26 10.84
CA TYR A 112 -19.97 11.84 11.37
C TYR A 112 -19.93 11.94 12.90
N ARG A 113 -19.24 10.98 13.53
CA ARG A 113 -18.93 10.98 14.97
C ARG A 113 -17.44 10.79 15.15
N LEU A 114 -16.83 11.61 15.98
CA LEU A 114 -15.42 11.46 16.33
C LEU A 114 -15.26 10.15 17.10
N GLN A 115 -14.49 9.23 16.55
CA GLN A 115 -14.21 7.92 17.13
C GLN A 115 -12.89 7.95 17.90
N ASN A 116 -11.88 8.61 17.33
CA ASN A 116 -10.55 8.71 17.91
C ASN A 116 -9.89 10.05 17.55
N GLU A 117 -9.04 10.55 18.44
CA GLU A 117 -8.19 11.72 18.23
C GLU A 117 -6.78 11.40 18.74
N ILE A 118 -5.78 11.59 17.89
CA ILE A 118 -4.36 11.48 18.21
C ILE A 118 -3.74 12.86 18.03
N LEU A 119 -2.93 13.27 19.00
CA LEU A 119 -2.22 14.54 18.97
C LEU A 119 -0.74 14.26 18.77
N ILE A 120 -0.17 14.78 17.69
CA ILE A 120 1.25 14.66 17.36
C ILE A 120 1.79 16.07 17.12
N GLY A 121 2.60 16.58 18.05
CA GLY A 121 3.05 17.97 18.03
C GLY A 121 1.86 18.95 17.95
N ALA A 122 1.83 19.77 16.90
CA ALA A 122 0.76 20.73 16.63
C ALA A 122 -0.39 20.17 15.77
N TYR A 123 -0.32 18.89 15.36
CA TYR A 123 -1.34 18.23 14.55
C TYR A 123 -2.38 17.51 15.41
N GLY A 124 -3.64 17.62 15.00
CA GLY A 124 -4.74 16.75 15.43
C GLY A 124 -5.11 15.79 14.31
N ILE A 125 -4.97 14.50 14.56
CA ILE A 125 -5.32 13.42 13.64
C ILE A 125 -6.62 12.77 14.14
N ARG A 126 -7.68 12.87 13.35
CA ARG A 126 -9.04 12.57 13.81
C ARG A 126 -9.70 11.52 12.95
N TYR A 127 -10.02 10.38 13.56
CA TYR A 127 -10.81 9.34 12.92
C TYR A 127 -12.30 9.62 13.16
N TRP A 128 -13.05 9.81 12.08
CA TRP A 128 -14.48 10.04 12.12
C TRP A 128 -15.22 8.86 11.52
N ARG A 129 -16.11 8.26 12.31
CA ARG A 129 -16.98 7.18 11.86
C ARG A 129 -18.26 7.74 11.25
N HIS A 130 -18.65 7.22 10.08
CA HIS A 130 -19.92 7.57 9.47
C HIS A 130 -21.06 6.78 10.15
N THR A 131 -22.10 7.48 10.63
CA THR A 131 -23.15 6.88 11.46
C THR A 131 -24.04 5.89 10.72
N ASP A 132 -24.16 6.05 9.40
CA ASP A 132 -25.04 5.24 8.58
C ASP A 132 -24.26 4.14 7.83
N SER A 133 -22.92 4.13 7.95
CA SER A 133 -22.07 3.14 7.30
C SER A 133 -22.00 1.86 8.14
N VAL A 134 -22.56 0.77 7.62
CA VAL A 134 -22.55 -0.54 8.29
C VAL A 134 -21.15 -1.16 8.22
N THR A 135 -20.46 -0.99 7.09
CA THR A 135 -19.14 -1.55 6.80
C THR A 135 -17.99 -0.64 7.22
N GLY A 136 -18.26 0.65 7.48
CA GLY A 136 -17.22 1.64 7.79
C GLY A 136 -16.48 2.18 6.57
N THR A 137 -16.96 1.89 5.36
CA THR A 137 -16.33 2.31 4.09
C THR A 137 -16.44 3.81 3.82
N ASP A 138 -17.29 4.50 4.58
CA ASP A 138 -17.46 5.96 4.55
C ASP A 138 -16.75 6.65 5.72
N ASP A 139 -15.99 5.91 6.53
CA ASP A 139 -15.19 6.48 7.61
C ASP A 139 -14.05 7.31 7.01
N ILE A 140 -13.60 8.34 7.74
CA ILE A 140 -12.60 9.28 7.25
C ILE A 140 -11.58 9.61 8.33
N VAL A 141 -10.36 9.92 7.92
CA VAL A 141 -9.34 10.55 8.77
C VAL A 141 -9.12 11.98 8.30
N ILE A 142 -9.05 12.91 9.24
CA ILE A 142 -8.67 14.31 8.98
C ILE A 142 -7.41 14.65 9.78
N ILE A 143 -6.40 15.18 9.09
CA ILE A 143 -5.14 15.67 9.67
C ILE A 143 -5.16 17.20 9.62
N GLU A 144 -5.06 17.86 10.79
CA GLU A 144 -5.26 19.31 10.90
C GLU A 144 -4.23 19.99 11.79
N LYS A 145 -3.76 21.17 11.37
CA LYS A 145 -2.89 22.07 12.14
C LYS A 145 -3.31 23.51 11.86
N THR A 146 -3.25 24.37 12.88
CA THR A 146 -3.70 25.76 12.75
C THR A 146 -2.89 26.49 11.69
N GLY A 147 -3.56 27.14 10.73
CA GLY A 147 -2.92 27.86 9.64
C GLY A 147 -2.45 26.98 8.47
N VAL A 148 -2.64 25.66 8.55
CA VAL A 148 -2.27 24.69 7.50
C VAL A 148 -3.52 24.08 6.89
N THR A 149 -3.48 23.78 5.59
CA THR A 149 -4.59 23.13 4.89
C THR A 149 -4.82 21.72 5.44
N SER A 150 -6.05 21.42 5.87
CA SER A 150 -6.40 20.08 6.37
C SER A 150 -6.30 19.02 5.26
N VAL A 151 -5.73 17.86 5.60
CA VAL A 151 -5.77 16.67 4.72
C VAL A 151 -6.95 15.81 5.12
N LYS A 152 -7.75 15.38 4.14
CA LYS A 152 -8.87 14.45 4.32
C LYS A 152 -8.57 13.15 3.58
N ILE A 153 -8.62 12.03 4.31
CA ILE A 153 -8.45 10.67 3.79
C ILE A 153 -9.80 9.98 3.87
N GLU A 154 -10.34 9.60 2.72
CA GLU A 154 -11.63 8.90 2.61
C GLU A 154 -11.45 7.39 2.80
N SER A 155 -12.55 6.71 3.16
CA SER A 155 -12.59 5.26 3.33
C SER A 155 -11.53 4.73 4.30
N ALA A 156 -11.20 5.51 5.33
CA ALA A 156 -10.23 5.12 6.34
C ALA A 156 -10.76 3.93 7.13
N SER A 157 -9.92 2.91 7.32
CA SER A 157 -10.24 1.72 8.12
C SER A 157 -9.46 1.70 9.44
N ALA A 158 -8.26 2.29 9.46
CA ALA A 158 -7.44 2.36 10.66
C ALA A 158 -6.46 3.54 10.62
N ILE A 159 -6.05 3.99 11.81
CA ILE A 159 -4.79 4.72 12.01
C ILE A 159 -3.84 3.74 12.69
N VAL A 160 -2.72 3.43 12.03
CA VAL A 160 -1.70 2.53 12.57
C VAL A 160 -0.75 3.33 13.44
N THR A 161 -0.42 2.79 14.61
CA THR A 161 0.51 3.42 15.56
C THR A 161 1.68 2.48 15.78
N LEU A 162 2.88 3.00 15.53
CA LEU A 162 4.14 2.33 15.82
C LEU A 162 4.70 2.84 17.15
N ILE A 163 5.77 2.21 17.63
CA ILE A 163 6.46 2.64 18.87
C ILE A 163 7.20 3.96 18.63
N ASP A 164 7.86 4.07 17.47
CA ASP A 164 8.46 5.28 16.95
C ASP A 164 7.56 5.84 15.85
N ASP A 165 7.21 7.12 15.93
CA ASP A 165 6.40 7.79 14.92
C ASP A 165 7.27 8.45 13.83
N ASP A 166 8.60 8.51 13.97
CA ASP A 166 9.54 9.00 12.94
C ASP A 166 10.11 7.81 12.15
N ILE A 167 9.35 7.30 11.18
CA ILE A 167 9.67 6.04 10.51
C ILE A 167 10.83 6.14 9.51
N ASN A 168 11.21 7.37 9.13
CA ASN A 168 12.30 7.64 8.21
C ASN A 168 13.50 8.33 8.88
N LYS A 169 13.42 8.56 10.19
CA LYS A 169 14.48 9.11 11.04
C LYS A 169 14.94 10.52 10.64
N ASP A 170 14.05 11.32 10.06
CA ASP A 170 14.33 12.70 9.64
C ASP A 170 14.03 13.74 10.74
N GLY A 171 13.51 13.30 11.89
CA GLY A 171 13.12 14.12 13.02
C GLY A 171 11.72 14.70 12.92
N ILE A 172 10.94 14.32 11.90
CA ILE A 172 9.55 14.72 11.70
C ILE A 172 8.67 13.48 11.88
N PRO A 173 7.66 13.53 12.77
CA PRO A 173 6.79 12.39 12.97
C PRO A 173 5.90 12.15 11.75
N ASP A 174 5.58 10.89 11.51
CA ASP A 174 4.77 10.36 10.43
C ASP A 174 3.46 9.78 10.97
N ILE A 175 2.45 9.70 10.11
CA ILE A 175 1.19 9.03 10.41
C ILE A 175 0.82 8.05 9.31
N ILE A 176 0.46 6.83 9.73
CA ILE A 176 0.07 5.74 8.83
C ILE A 176 -1.45 5.56 8.90
N VAL A 177 -2.09 5.59 7.74
CA VAL A 177 -3.53 5.42 7.59
C VAL A 177 -3.81 4.32 6.58
N GLU A 178 -4.53 3.30 7.02
CA GLU A 178 -5.06 2.27 6.16
C GLU A 178 -6.45 2.70 5.67
N THR A 179 -6.76 2.40 4.41
CA THR A 179 -8.07 2.62 3.83
C THR A 179 -8.65 1.33 3.25
N TYR A 180 -9.97 1.19 3.31
CA TYR A 180 -10.72 0.09 2.72
C TYR A 180 -11.93 0.62 1.94
N SER A 181 -11.87 0.53 0.60
CA SER A 181 -12.92 1.09 -0.27
C SER A 181 -14.17 0.20 -0.39
N GLY A 182 -14.18 -1.00 0.19
CA GLY A 182 -15.40 -1.82 0.36
C GLY A 182 -15.61 -2.99 -0.59
N GLY A 183 -14.71 -3.24 -1.53
CA GLY A 183 -14.79 -4.40 -2.43
C GLY A 183 -14.34 -5.71 -1.77
N ALA A 184 -14.90 -6.83 -2.23
CA ALA A 184 -14.64 -8.17 -1.67
C ALA A 184 -13.20 -8.66 -1.87
N HIS A 185 -12.51 -8.11 -2.87
CA HIS A 185 -11.14 -8.39 -3.26
C HIS A 185 -10.56 -7.07 -3.79
N CYS A 186 -9.33 -6.72 -3.41
CA CYS A 186 -8.49 -5.62 -3.90
C CYS A 186 -8.64 -4.20 -3.32
N CYS A 187 -9.31 -3.99 -2.19
CA CYS A 187 -9.69 -2.63 -1.78
C CYS A 187 -8.91 -2.00 -0.64
N PHE A 188 -7.72 -2.52 -0.32
CA PHE A 188 -6.86 -1.95 0.72
C PHE A 188 -5.82 -1.01 0.15
N THR A 189 -5.51 0.05 0.89
CA THR A 189 -4.40 0.95 0.58
C THR A 189 -3.78 1.44 1.88
N THR A 190 -2.46 1.62 1.87
CA THR A 190 -1.73 2.29 2.95
C THR A 190 -1.29 3.67 2.48
N GLN A 191 -1.55 4.70 3.29
CA GLN A 191 -1.10 6.07 3.07
C GLN A 191 -0.27 6.52 4.27
N VAL A 192 0.87 7.17 4.00
CA VAL A 192 1.72 7.74 5.05
C VAL A 192 1.97 9.21 4.79
N TYR A 193 1.79 10.01 5.83
CA TYR A 193 2.04 11.44 5.80
C TYR A 193 3.09 11.84 6.83
N SER A 194 4.14 12.54 6.38
CA SER A 194 5.10 13.24 7.26
C SER A 194 4.51 14.56 7.74
N LEU A 195 4.57 14.80 9.06
CA LEU A 195 3.86 15.88 9.76
C LEU A 195 4.79 17.08 10.07
N GLY A 196 5.42 17.63 9.03
CA GLY A 196 6.34 18.76 9.14
C GLY A 196 5.66 20.13 9.28
N GLU A 197 6.11 21.11 8.49
CA GLU A 197 5.44 22.42 8.41
C GLU A 197 4.04 22.27 7.82
N GLU A 198 3.94 21.51 6.71
CA GLU A 198 2.72 21.03 6.08
C GLU A 198 2.78 19.50 5.95
N PRO A 199 1.65 18.77 6.01
CA PRO A 199 1.65 17.34 5.77
C PRO A 199 2.07 17.00 4.34
N ILE A 200 3.00 16.06 4.19
CA ILE A 200 3.47 15.59 2.89
C ILE A 200 3.19 14.09 2.79
N LEU A 201 2.51 13.67 1.73
CA LEU A 201 2.30 12.25 1.43
C LEU A 201 3.62 11.63 0.98
N ILE A 202 4.16 10.70 1.78
CA ILE A 202 5.44 10.02 1.52
C ILE A 202 5.26 8.56 1.08
N LEU A 203 4.10 7.97 1.28
CA LEU A 203 3.73 6.67 0.73
C LEU A 203 2.25 6.67 0.38
N LYS A 204 1.91 6.12 -0.79
CA LYS A 204 0.56 5.66 -1.12
C LYS A 204 0.66 4.41 -1.97
N THR A 205 0.20 3.28 -1.45
CA THR A 205 0.18 2.04 -2.22
C THR A 205 -0.93 2.09 -3.28
N PRO A 206 -0.85 1.27 -4.33
CA PRO A 206 -2.01 0.92 -5.14
C PRO A 206 -3.10 0.27 -4.27
N GLU A 207 -4.33 0.22 -4.79
CA GLU A 207 -5.38 -0.62 -4.23
C GLU A 207 -4.99 -2.10 -4.39
N SER A 208 -5.02 -2.85 -3.29
CA SER A 208 -4.54 -4.24 -3.25
C SER A 208 -5.42 -5.14 -2.38
N ASN A 209 -5.30 -6.46 -2.58
CA ASN A 209 -5.91 -7.50 -1.76
C ASN A 209 -5.19 -7.68 -0.42
N VAL A 210 -4.03 -7.05 -0.24
CA VAL A 210 -3.24 -7.10 0.99
C VAL A 210 -3.02 -5.71 1.57
N ILE A 211 -2.83 -5.69 2.89
CA ILE A 211 -2.27 -4.56 3.62
C ILE A 211 -0.79 -4.86 3.82
N GLY A 212 0.03 -3.81 3.96
CA GLY A 212 1.44 -3.96 4.29
C GLY A 212 1.74 -3.57 5.74
N GLU A 213 2.98 -3.79 6.14
CA GLU A 213 3.48 -3.49 7.47
C GLU A 213 4.84 -2.79 7.41
N PHE A 214 5.17 -2.09 8.50
CA PHE A 214 6.47 -1.42 8.64
C PHE A 214 7.38 -2.23 9.54
N GLU A 215 8.59 -2.50 9.06
CA GLU A 215 9.66 -3.21 9.78
C GLU A 215 11.01 -2.57 9.42
N ASP A 216 11.89 -2.42 10.41
CA ASP A 216 13.29 -2.03 10.21
C ASP A 216 14.08 -3.31 9.89
N ILE A 217 14.20 -3.64 8.60
CA ILE A 217 14.70 -4.95 8.16
C ILE A 217 16.22 -5.04 8.35
N ASP A 218 16.92 -3.92 8.17
CA ASP A 218 18.39 -3.86 8.21
C ASP A 218 18.98 -3.22 9.49
N ASP A 219 18.12 -2.95 10.49
CA ASP A 219 18.46 -2.38 11.80
C ASP A 219 19.14 -0.99 11.72
N ASP A 220 18.87 -0.20 10.67
CA ASP A 220 19.43 1.15 10.51
C ASP A 220 18.57 2.24 11.20
N GLY A 221 17.36 1.88 11.64
CA GLY A 221 16.36 2.72 12.28
C GLY A 221 15.46 3.50 11.31
N ILE A 222 15.51 3.19 10.02
CA ILE A 222 14.56 3.60 8.99
C ILE A 222 13.73 2.36 8.67
N TYR A 223 12.40 2.50 8.72
CA TYR A 223 11.52 1.36 8.47
C TYR A 223 11.30 1.17 6.98
N GLU A 224 11.42 -0.07 6.51
CA GLU A 224 10.89 -0.54 5.24
C GLU A 224 9.38 -0.80 5.34
N PHE A 225 8.70 -0.67 4.20
CA PHE A 225 7.31 -1.07 4.05
C PHE A 225 7.22 -2.39 3.28
N ILE A 226 6.77 -3.44 3.95
CA ILE A 226 6.58 -4.78 3.41
C ILE A 226 5.13 -4.94 2.97
N THR A 227 4.90 -5.30 1.71
CA THR A 227 3.58 -5.58 1.14
C THR A 227 3.67 -6.71 0.11
N ALA A 228 2.65 -6.89 -0.73
CA ALA A 228 2.73 -7.75 -1.90
C ALA A 228 2.20 -7.06 -3.16
N ASP A 229 2.70 -7.50 -4.31
CA ASP A 229 2.09 -7.22 -5.61
C ASP A 229 1.16 -8.39 -5.98
N ASP A 230 -0.13 -8.07 -6.09
CA ASP A 230 -1.22 -8.98 -6.42
C ASP A 230 -1.78 -8.75 -7.84
N THR A 231 -1.03 -8.09 -8.72
CA THR A 231 -1.43 -7.80 -10.12
C THR A 231 -1.78 -9.07 -10.90
N PHE A 232 -1.23 -10.22 -10.49
CA PHE A 232 -1.53 -11.52 -11.09
C PHE A 232 -2.78 -12.23 -10.54
N ALA A 233 -3.51 -11.59 -9.62
CA ALA A 233 -4.79 -12.10 -9.12
C ALA A 233 -5.76 -12.40 -10.29
N TYR A 234 -6.27 -13.63 -10.32
CA TYR A 234 -7.19 -14.14 -11.35
C TYR A 234 -6.66 -14.24 -12.78
N ILE A 235 -5.39 -13.90 -13.06
CA ILE A 235 -4.88 -13.94 -14.45
C ILE A 235 -4.80 -15.38 -14.97
N TYR A 236 -4.18 -16.28 -14.20
CA TYR A 236 -3.90 -17.65 -14.65
C TYR A 236 -4.64 -18.75 -13.85
N CYS A 237 -5.15 -18.42 -12.66
CA CYS A 237 -5.84 -19.37 -11.77
C CYS A 237 -6.86 -18.65 -10.88
N PRO A 238 -7.72 -19.42 -10.18
CA PRO A 238 -8.59 -18.89 -9.14
C PRO A 238 -7.83 -18.07 -8.09
N PHE A 239 -8.52 -17.15 -7.43
CA PHE A 239 -7.95 -16.25 -6.42
C PHE A 239 -7.05 -16.94 -5.40
N VAL A 240 -7.54 -18.05 -4.83
CA VAL A 240 -6.85 -18.81 -3.76
C VAL A 240 -5.48 -19.34 -4.17
N SER A 241 -5.24 -19.47 -5.48
CA SER A 241 -4.01 -19.96 -6.06
C SER A 241 -3.20 -18.87 -6.76
N SER A 242 -3.71 -17.63 -6.80
CA SER A 242 -3.02 -16.54 -7.47
C SER A 242 -1.79 -16.11 -6.67
N PRO A 243 -0.67 -15.77 -7.32
CA PRO A 243 0.54 -15.36 -6.62
C PRO A 243 0.42 -13.91 -6.13
N PHE A 244 0.92 -13.71 -4.92
CA PHE A 244 1.03 -12.42 -4.24
C PHE A 244 2.50 -12.29 -3.87
N VAL A 245 3.30 -11.71 -4.77
CA VAL A 245 4.77 -11.67 -4.59
C VAL A 245 5.11 -10.62 -3.56
N LYS A 246 5.97 -10.94 -2.59
CA LYS A 246 6.47 -9.99 -1.59
C LYS A 246 7.05 -8.76 -2.30
N VAL A 247 6.79 -7.58 -1.77
CA VAL A 247 7.37 -6.30 -2.20
C VAL A 247 7.91 -5.61 -0.97
N ILE A 248 9.13 -5.09 -1.07
CA ILE A 248 9.74 -4.27 -0.03
C ILE A 248 9.97 -2.89 -0.62
N MET A 249 9.44 -1.87 0.04
CA MET A 249 9.67 -0.47 -0.30
C MET A 249 10.55 0.19 0.75
N ALA A 250 11.53 0.99 0.33
CA ALA A 250 12.41 1.74 1.22
C ALA A 250 12.21 3.25 1.02
N TYR A 251 12.44 4.03 2.07
CA TYR A 251 12.39 5.48 1.97
C TYR A 251 13.58 6.03 1.17
N ASP A 252 13.30 6.85 0.16
CA ASP A 252 14.32 7.60 -0.57
C ASP A 252 14.31 9.07 -0.13
N ALA A 253 15.40 9.51 0.50
CA ALA A 253 15.53 10.86 1.03
C ALA A 253 15.62 11.95 -0.05
N GLN A 254 16.02 11.62 -1.28
CA GLN A 254 16.10 12.59 -2.38
C GLN A 254 14.71 12.84 -2.98
N GLU A 255 13.97 11.76 -3.20
CA GLU A 255 12.59 11.78 -3.71
C GLU A 255 11.57 12.09 -2.61
N ARG A 256 11.98 11.99 -1.33
CA ARG A 256 11.17 12.21 -0.12
C ARG A 256 9.92 11.34 -0.09
N ARG A 257 10.06 10.08 -0.49
CA ARG A 257 8.98 9.09 -0.56
C ARG A 257 9.51 7.66 -0.55
N TYR A 258 8.64 6.72 -0.24
CA TYR A 258 8.91 5.30 -0.37
C TYR A 258 8.92 4.86 -1.84
N LEU A 259 9.93 4.06 -2.21
CA LEU A 259 10.12 3.50 -3.55
C LEU A 259 10.30 1.98 -3.47
N PRO A 260 9.95 1.21 -4.52
CA PRO A 260 10.30 -0.20 -4.60
C PRO A 260 11.81 -0.41 -4.41
N ALA A 261 12.16 -1.37 -3.56
CA ALA A 261 13.52 -1.63 -3.14
C ALA A 261 13.82 -3.13 -2.93
N SER A 262 12.91 -4.02 -3.31
CA SER A 262 13.06 -5.49 -3.18
C SER A 262 14.45 -6.06 -3.52
N PRO A 263 15.14 -5.62 -4.58
CA PRO A 263 16.51 -6.08 -4.85
C PRO A 263 17.53 -5.88 -3.72
N LYS A 264 17.38 -4.83 -2.92
CA LYS A 264 18.27 -4.54 -1.78
C LYS A 264 18.09 -5.54 -0.63
N PHE A 265 16.94 -6.21 -0.58
CA PHE A 265 16.52 -7.11 0.50
C PHE A 265 16.32 -8.54 -0.03
N SER A 266 17.16 -8.98 -0.97
CA SER A 266 17.02 -10.31 -1.60
C SER A 266 17.02 -11.48 -0.61
N GLU A 267 17.67 -11.35 0.55
CA GLU A 267 17.68 -12.36 1.61
C GLU A 267 16.27 -12.64 2.16
N GLU A 268 15.37 -11.65 2.15
CA GLU A 268 13.98 -11.77 2.59
C GLU A 268 13.14 -12.71 1.72
N TYR A 269 13.62 -13.07 0.53
CA TYR A 269 12.95 -13.98 -0.39
C TYR A 269 13.42 -15.42 -0.25
N ALA A 270 14.46 -15.70 0.55
CA ALA A 270 15.08 -17.02 0.59
C ALA A 270 14.11 -18.15 0.96
N GLN A 271 13.18 -17.88 1.89
CA GLN A 271 12.18 -18.86 2.30
C GLN A 271 11.05 -19.02 1.26
N ASN A 272 10.59 -17.92 0.66
CA ASN A 272 9.62 -17.93 -0.45
C ASN A 272 10.16 -18.73 -1.64
N ILE A 273 11.37 -18.40 -2.12
CA ILE A 273 12.04 -19.08 -3.22
C ILE A 273 12.14 -20.58 -2.95
N LYS A 274 12.49 -20.97 -1.72
CA LYS A 274 12.60 -22.38 -1.34
C LYS A 274 11.25 -23.10 -1.40
N ASP A 275 10.20 -22.50 -0.86
CA ASP A 275 8.86 -23.11 -0.81
C ASP A 275 8.22 -23.16 -2.20
N ASP A 276 8.41 -22.11 -3.00
CA ASP A 276 7.89 -22.01 -4.36
C ASP A 276 8.67 -22.91 -5.34
N THR A 277 9.99 -23.07 -5.14
CA THR A 277 10.77 -24.10 -5.84
C THR A 277 10.23 -25.49 -5.54
N TYR A 278 10.00 -25.80 -4.26
CA TYR A 278 9.45 -27.10 -3.88
C TYR A 278 8.09 -27.36 -4.52
N ASN A 279 7.21 -26.36 -4.53
CA ASN A 279 5.89 -26.48 -5.14
C ASN A 279 5.97 -26.68 -6.65
N ALA A 280 6.71 -25.82 -7.36
CA ALA A 280 6.88 -25.89 -8.80
C ALA A 280 7.46 -27.24 -9.24
N GLU A 281 8.50 -27.73 -8.55
CA GLU A 281 9.08 -29.05 -8.85
C GLU A 281 8.13 -30.22 -8.57
N ARG A 282 7.34 -30.13 -7.49
CA ARG A 282 6.35 -31.16 -7.14
C ARG A 282 5.29 -31.27 -8.23
N VAL A 283 4.74 -30.15 -8.69
CA VAL A 283 3.73 -30.09 -9.76
C VAL A 283 4.32 -30.54 -11.10
N PHE A 284 5.53 -30.09 -11.43
CA PHE A 284 6.25 -30.55 -12.61
C PHE A 284 6.42 -32.08 -12.65
N ARG A 285 6.88 -32.68 -11.55
CA ARG A 285 7.02 -34.15 -11.44
C ARG A 285 5.70 -34.90 -11.50
N ALA A 286 4.62 -34.32 -10.99
CA ALA A 286 3.28 -34.90 -11.04
C ALA A 286 2.70 -34.87 -12.46
N ASN A 287 3.16 -33.93 -13.29
CA ASN A 287 2.67 -33.68 -14.65
C ASN A 287 1.14 -33.49 -14.67
N ALA A 288 0.63 -32.71 -13.73
CA ALA A 288 -0.80 -32.43 -13.58
C ALA A 288 -1.02 -30.96 -13.17
N SER A 289 -2.04 -30.31 -13.75
CA SER A 289 -2.56 -29.05 -13.23
C SER A 289 -3.28 -29.33 -11.90
N GLU A 290 -2.84 -28.64 -10.85
CA GLU A 290 -3.35 -28.84 -9.48
C GLU A 290 -3.87 -27.55 -8.84
N ASN A 291 -3.62 -26.38 -9.43
CA ASN A 291 -3.97 -25.09 -8.83
C ASN A 291 -5.23 -24.47 -9.44
N GLY A 292 -5.96 -25.22 -10.25
CA GLY A 292 -7.19 -24.79 -10.90
C GLY A 292 -6.95 -23.93 -12.14
N GLU A 293 -5.78 -24.04 -12.76
CA GLU A 293 -5.47 -23.37 -14.02
C GLU A 293 -6.52 -23.71 -15.09
N TRP A 294 -7.02 -22.69 -15.80
CA TRP A 294 -8.11 -22.84 -16.77
C TRP A 294 -7.65 -23.26 -18.17
N ASP A 295 -6.34 -23.30 -18.40
CA ASP A 295 -5.71 -23.53 -19.70
C ASP A 295 -4.93 -24.85 -19.79
N GLU A 296 -5.13 -25.75 -18.81
CA GLU A 296 -4.48 -27.07 -18.71
C GLU A 296 -2.94 -27.00 -18.59
N THR A 297 -2.40 -25.83 -18.21
CA THR A 297 -0.97 -25.62 -17.96
C THR A 297 -0.64 -25.67 -16.46
N THR A 298 0.64 -25.46 -16.11
CA THR A 298 1.11 -25.37 -14.72
C THR A 298 1.56 -23.96 -14.32
N LYS A 299 1.10 -22.91 -15.03
CA LYS A 299 1.52 -21.51 -14.80
C LYS A 299 1.47 -21.09 -13.34
N CYS A 300 0.40 -21.43 -12.62
CA CYS A 300 0.24 -21.01 -11.24
C CYS A 300 1.15 -21.73 -10.25
N SER A 301 1.76 -22.85 -10.65
CA SER A 301 2.78 -23.50 -9.83
C SER A 301 4.16 -22.85 -9.96
N ILE A 302 4.51 -22.36 -11.16
CA ILE A 302 5.85 -21.81 -11.45
C ILE A 302 5.90 -20.29 -11.31
N LEU A 303 4.78 -19.59 -11.50
CA LEU A 303 4.71 -18.13 -11.45
C LEU A 303 5.20 -17.53 -10.11
N PRO A 304 4.84 -18.04 -8.92
CA PRO A 304 5.39 -17.52 -7.66
C PRO A 304 6.92 -17.50 -7.64
N LEU A 305 7.55 -18.62 -8.01
CA LEU A 305 9.01 -18.75 -8.09
C LEU A 305 9.64 -17.78 -9.09
N MET A 306 9.02 -17.62 -10.26
CA MET A 306 9.49 -16.66 -11.25
C MET A 306 9.44 -15.23 -10.69
N LEU A 307 8.33 -14.87 -10.05
CA LEU A 307 8.13 -13.54 -9.50
C LEU A 307 9.12 -13.23 -8.37
N ASP A 308 9.41 -14.18 -7.48
CA ASP A 308 10.42 -13.99 -6.43
C ASP A 308 11.78 -13.59 -7.02
N TYR A 309 12.26 -14.34 -8.03
CA TYR A 309 13.52 -14.02 -8.70
C TYR A 309 13.45 -12.72 -9.49
N ILE A 310 12.33 -12.44 -10.17
CA ILE A 310 12.15 -11.18 -10.91
C ILE A 310 12.21 -9.98 -9.96
N TYR A 311 11.53 -10.03 -8.81
CA TYR A 311 11.44 -8.91 -7.87
C TYR A 311 12.75 -8.64 -7.11
N ILE A 312 13.61 -9.63 -6.96
CA ILE A 312 14.98 -9.41 -6.47
C ILE A 312 15.97 -9.02 -7.58
N GLY A 313 15.51 -8.95 -8.84
CA GLY A 313 16.28 -8.58 -10.02
C GLY A 313 17.12 -9.70 -10.65
N ASP A 314 16.93 -10.95 -10.24
CA ASP A 314 17.60 -12.11 -10.84
C ASP A 314 16.78 -12.68 -12.02
N ILE A 315 16.71 -11.88 -13.09
CA ILE A 315 15.94 -12.21 -14.30
C ILE A 315 16.48 -13.48 -14.98
N GLU A 316 17.80 -13.70 -14.92
CA GLU A 316 18.44 -14.89 -15.51
C GLU A 316 18.00 -16.17 -14.81
N THR A 317 18.00 -16.20 -13.47
CA THR A 317 17.54 -17.37 -12.71
C THR A 317 16.03 -17.57 -12.87
N ALA A 318 15.23 -16.50 -12.85
CA ALA A 318 13.78 -16.59 -13.12
C ALA A 318 13.51 -17.29 -14.46
N ARG A 319 14.26 -16.90 -15.50
CA ARG A 319 14.15 -17.48 -16.83
C ARG A 319 14.62 -18.93 -16.86
N ALA A 320 15.75 -19.24 -16.22
CA ALA A 320 16.29 -20.59 -16.15
C ALA A 320 15.33 -21.57 -15.44
N GLU A 321 14.68 -21.13 -14.36
CA GLU A 321 13.68 -21.95 -13.65
C GLU A 321 12.43 -22.17 -14.50
N LEU A 322 11.94 -21.15 -15.22
CA LEU A 322 10.85 -21.34 -16.18
C LEU A 322 11.24 -22.37 -17.26
N ASP A 323 12.43 -22.24 -17.85
CA ASP A 323 12.91 -23.16 -18.88
C ASP A 323 13.08 -24.59 -18.36
N ARG A 324 13.37 -24.77 -17.07
CA ARG A 324 13.54 -26.06 -16.41
C ARG A 324 12.21 -26.73 -16.03
N LEU A 325 11.22 -25.95 -15.59
CA LEU A 325 10.02 -26.47 -14.91
C LEU A 325 8.72 -26.29 -15.69
N TYR A 326 8.75 -25.65 -16.86
CA TYR A 326 7.57 -25.40 -17.67
C TYR A 326 7.79 -25.88 -19.12
N GLU A 327 7.19 -27.03 -19.46
CA GLU A 327 7.40 -27.72 -20.75
C GLU A 327 6.31 -27.43 -21.81
N PHE A 328 5.40 -26.49 -21.56
CA PHE A 328 4.32 -26.17 -22.49
C PHE A 328 4.79 -25.25 -23.63
N ASP A 329 4.18 -25.42 -24.82
CA ASP A 329 4.54 -24.70 -26.05
C ASP A 329 4.37 -23.17 -25.96
N ASP A 330 3.57 -22.68 -25.02
CA ASP A 330 3.28 -21.26 -24.83
C ASP A 330 4.29 -20.53 -23.91
N LYS A 331 5.36 -21.21 -23.48
CA LYS A 331 6.39 -20.68 -22.57
C LYS A 331 6.88 -19.26 -22.92
N GLU A 332 7.21 -18.99 -24.17
CA GLU A 332 7.67 -17.64 -24.58
C GLU A 332 6.59 -16.59 -24.44
N ARG A 333 5.34 -16.96 -24.76
CA ARG A 333 4.21 -16.06 -24.59
C ARG A 333 3.98 -15.78 -23.10
N PHE A 334 4.02 -16.82 -22.27
CA PHE A 334 3.86 -16.71 -20.83
C PHE A 334 4.94 -15.81 -20.20
N TRP A 335 6.22 -16.02 -20.55
CA TRP A 335 7.32 -15.15 -20.12
C TRP A 335 7.06 -13.68 -20.48
N ASN A 336 6.71 -13.42 -21.75
CA ASN A 336 6.46 -12.05 -22.21
C ASN A 336 5.26 -11.40 -21.53
N GLU A 337 4.18 -12.14 -21.28
CA GLU A 337 3.02 -11.64 -20.53
C GLU A 337 3.42 -11.28 -19.09
N VAL A 338 4.17 -12.15 -18.41
CA VAL A 338 4.66 -11.89 -17.04
C VAL A 338 5.53 -10.64 -17.00
N MET A 339 6.53 -10.54 -17.88
CA MET A 339 7.44 -9.39 -17.89
C MET A 339 6.72 -8.08 -18.22
N LEU A 340 5.78 -8.10 -19.18
CA LEU A 340 4.97 -6.92 -19.51
C LEU A 340 4.10 -6.48 -18.33
N THR A 341 3.50 -7.43 -17.60
CA THR A 341 2.69 -7.13 -16.41
C THR A 341 3.56 -6.58 -15.27
N VAL A 342 4.71 -7.20 -15.00
CA VAL A 342 5.63 -6.73 -13.95
C VAL A 342 6.17 -5.33 -14.26
N GLN A 343 6.56 -5.07 -15.51
CA GLN A 343 7.11 -3.76 -15.91
C GLN A 343 6.09 -2.61 -15.82
N ASP A 344 4.79 -2.90 -15.83
CA ASP A 344 3.74 -1.90 -15.62
C ASP A 344 3.42 -1.67 -14.13
N SER A 345 3.93 -2.53 -13.24
CA SER A 345 3.68 -2.41 -11.80
C SER A 345 4.44 -1.24 -11.19
N PRO A 346 3.78 -0.35 -10.40
CA PRO A 346 4.46 0.69 -9.64
C PRO A 346 5.22 0.13 -8.42
N LEU A 347 5.09 -1.17 -8.13
CA LEU A 347 5.75 -1.88 -7.04
C LEU A 347 7.02 -2.62 -7.49
N TYR A 348 7.35 -2.55 -8.77
CA TYR A 348 8.55 -3.16 -9.36
C TYR A 348 9.59 -2.09 -9.71
N ILE A 349 10.87 -2.45 -9.60
CA ILE A 349 12.00 -1.65 -10.09
C ILE A 349 12.97 -2.54 -10.85
N GLU A 350 13.38 -2.09 -12.04
CA GLU A 350 14.45 -2.72 -12.80
C GLU A 350 15.80 -2.26 -12.26
N ILE A 351 16.74 -3.18 -12.10
CA ILE A 351 18.11 -2.85 -11.73
C ILE A 351 18.84 -2.44 -13.01
N ASP A 352 19.24 -1.19 -13.11
CA ASP A 352 20.20 -0.76 -14.14
C ASP A 352 21.58 -1.38 -13.79
N GLU A 353 22.09 -2.26 -14.66
CA GLU A 353 23.44 -2.86 -14.54
C GLU A 353 24.59 -1.86 -14.73
#